data_AF-A0A2Z7BD99-F1
#
_entry.id   AF-A0A2Z7BD99-F1
#
_cell.length_a   1.000
_cell.length_b   1.000
_cell.length_c   1.000
_cell.angle_alpha   90.00
_cell.angle_beta   90.00
_cell.angle_gamma   90.00
#
_symmetry.space_group_name_H-M   'P 1'
#
loop_
_entity.id
_entity.type
_entity.pdbx_description
1 polymer ?
#
loop_
_entity_poly.entity_id
_entity_poly.type
_entity_poly.pdbx_seq_one_letter_code
_entity_poly.pdbx_strand_id
1 'polypeptide(L)' 'MATNSVTYGFNDPLYLHPSDSPGAPIVCDPLTGAENYGVWSRAMLLALTAKNKVGFIDGSCARPP' A
#
# COMPACT_ATOMS: atom_id res chain seq x y z
N MET A 1 5.92 12.81 27.93
CA MET A 1 5.11 13.19 26.76
C MET A 1 4.35 11.95 26.34
N ALA A 2 3.03 11.91 26.51
CA ALA A 2 2.24 10.73 26.19
C ALA A 2 2.11 10.62 24.66
N THR A 3 2.71 9.59 24.07
CA THR A 3 2.42 9.21 22.68
C THR A 3 0.99 8.68 22.66
N ASN A 4 0.04 9.48 22.19
CA ASN A 4 -1.29 8.98 21.85
C ASN A 4 -1.13 8.04 20.65
N SER A 5 -0.82 6.78 20.89
CA SER A 5 -0.80 5.76 19.85
C SER A 5 -2.23 5.51 19.43
N VAL A 6 -2.63 6.12 18.32
CA VAL A 6 -3.84 5.72 17.60
C VAL A 6 -3.60 4.28 17.15
N THR A 7 -4.23 3.32 17.83
CA THR A 7 -4.22 1.92 17.41
C THR A 7 -5.22 1.74 16.29
N TYR A 8 -4.71 1.74 15.06
CA TYR A 8 -5.45 1.36 13.87
C TYR A 8 -5.75 -0.14 13.89
N GLY A 9 -6.99 -0.53 13.55
CA GLY A 9 -7.33 -1.94 13.40
C GLY A 9 -6.59 -2.58 12.23
N PHE A 10 -6.44 -3.91 12.18
CA PHE A 10 -5.70 -4.58 11.11
C PHE A 10 -6.26 -4.33 9.69
N ASN A 11 -7.56 -4.02 9.59
CA ASN A 11 -8.22 -3.67 8.34
C ASN A 11 -8.22 -2.17 8.04
N ASP A 12 -7.63 -1.36 8.90
CA ASP A 12 -7.54 0.08 8.72
C ASP A 12 -6.46 0.39 7.66
N PRO A 13 -6.74 1.26 6.67
CA PRO A 13 -5.75 1.65 5.65
C PRO A 13 -4.47 2.28 6.21
N LEU A 14 -4.53 2.91 7.39
CA LEU A 14 -3.41 3.57 8.05
C LEU A 14 -2.64 2.61 8.99
N TYR A 15 -3.07 1.36 9.12
CA TYR A 15 -2.32 0.33 9.82
C TYR A 15 -1.00 0.04 9.09
N LEU A 16 0.11 0.06 9.86
CA LEU A 16 1.43 -0.28 9.35
C LEU A 16 1.66 -1.78 9.53
N HIS A 17 1.56 -2.55 8.44
CA HIS A 17 1.75 -4.00 8.50
C HIS A 17 3.22 -4.32 8.81
N PRO A 18 3.55 -5.37 9.61
CA PRO A 18 4.93 -5.72 9.92
C PRO A 18 5.84 -6.00 8.71
N SER A 19 5.25 -6.30 7.54
CA SER A 19 5.97 -6.46 6.27
C SER A 19 6.13 -5.17 5.46
N ASP A 20 5.64 -4.04 5.97
CA ASP A 20 5.91 -2.73 5.39
C ASP A 20 7.30 -2.26 5.80
N SER A 21 8.15 -2.07 4.80
CA SER A 21 9.53 -1.63 4.99
C SER A 21 9.77 -0.38 4.14
N PRO A 22 10.22 0.74 4.75
CA PRO A 22 10.63 1.92 3.99
C PRO A 22 11.70 1.54 2.95
N GLY A 23 11.45 1.85 1.67
CA GLY A 23 12.38 1.57 0.57
C GLY A 23 12.26 0.17 -0.05
N ALA A 24 11.41 -0.72 0.48
CA ALA A 24 11.11 -1.97 -0.20
C ALA A 24 10.20 -1.72 -1.42
N PRO A 25 10.48 -2.33 -2.59
CA PRO A 25 9.62 -2.20 -3.75
C PRO A 25 8.26 -2.88 -3.48
N ILE A 26 7.16 -2.27 -3.94
CA ILE A 26 5.82 -2.86 -3.82
C ILE A 26 5.69 -4.10 -4.71
N VAL A 27 6.29 -4.03 -5.90
CA VAL A 27 6.42 -5.13 -6.87
C VAL A 27 7.88 -5.22 -7.31
N CYS A 28 8.43 -6.43 -7.43
CA CYS A 28 9.83 -6.63 -7.80
C CYS A 28 10.12 -6.18 -9.24
N ASP A 29 9.21 -6.46 -10.16
CA ASP A 29 9.38 -6.11 -11.57
C ASP A 29 8.99 -4.64 -11.80
N PRO A 30 9.88 -3.81 -12.39
CA PRO A 30 9.57 -2.43 -12.70
C PRO A 30 8.60 -2.32 -13.90
N LEU A 31 7.86 -1.21 -13.97
CA LEU A 31 7.08 -0.88 -15.17
C LEU A 31 8.05 -0.43 -16.28
N THR A 32 8.12 -1.18 -17.38
CA THR A 32 9.02 -0.89 -18.51
C THR A 32 8.29 -0.26 -19.68
N GLY A 33 7.00 -0.56 -19.83
CA GLY A 33 6.20 -0.05 -20.93
C GLY A 33 4.82 -0.70 -21.04
N ALA A 34 4.18 -0.49 -22.19
CA ALA A 34 2.87 -1.06 -22.47
C ALA A 34 2.90 -2.60 -22.50
N GLU A 35 4.05 -3.18 -22.86
CA GLU A 35 4.26 -4.63 -22.95
C GLU A 35 4.11 -5.35 -21.61
N ASN A 36 4.47 -4.71 -20.49
CA ASN A 36 4.40 -5.34 -19.17
C ASN A 36 3.34 -4.74 -18.23
N TYR A 37 2.64 -3.68 -18.66
CA TYR A 37 1.64 -2.99 -17.84
C TYR A 37 0.55 -3.93 -17.29
N GLY A 38 0.04 -4.87 -18.10
CA GLY A 38 -1.03 -5.77 -17.65
C GLY A 38 -0.61 -6.70 -16.51
N VAL A 39 0.63 -7.19 -16.54
CA VAL A 39 1.19 -8.04 -15.47
C VAL A 39 1.53 -7.16 -14.26
N TRP A 40 2.19 -6.03 -14.50
CA TRP A 40 2.62 -5.09 -13.48
C TRP A 40 1.44 -4.52 -12.67
N SER A 41 0.39 -4.06 -13.34
CA SER A 41 -0.79 -3.47 -12.69
C SER A 41 -1.53 -4.47 -11.80
N ARG A 42 -1.66 -5.72 -12.25
CA ARG A 42 -2.25 -6.80 -11.44
C ARG A 42 -1.39 -7.13 -10.22
N ALA A 43 -0.07 -7.21 -10.40
CA ALA A 43 0.85 -7.45 -9.28
C ALA A 43 0.79 -6.30 -8.25
N MET A 44 0.76 -5.05 -8.71
CA MET A 44 0.64 -3.87 -7.86
C MET A 44 -0.67 -3.89 -7.06
N LEU A 45 -1.80 -4.17 -7.73
CA LEU A 45 -3.10 -4.24 -7.07
C LEU A 45 -3.14 -5.35 -6.01
N LEU A 46 -2.60 -6.53 -6.31
CA LEU A 46 -2.52 -7.65 -5.36
C LEU A 46 -1.67 -7.29 -4.13
N ALA A 47 -0.48 -6.73 -4.35
CA ALA A 47 0.42 -6.32 -3.27
C ALA A 47 -0.21 -5.26 -2.35
N LEU A 48 -0.93 -4.29 -2.93
CA LEU A 48 -1.64 -3.27 -2.17
C LEU A 48 -2.86 -3.83 -1.44
N THR A 49 -3.62 -4.74 -2.08
CA THR A 49 -4.78 -5.40 -1.47
C THR A 49 -4.38 -6.21 -0.25
N ALA A 50 -3.29 -6.97 -0.34
CA ALA A 50 -2.76 -7.76 0.78
C ALA A 50 -2.39 -6.92 2.02
N LYS A 51 -2.25 -5.59 1.85
CA LYS A 51 -1.86 -4.64 2.89
C LYS A 51 -2.97 -3.65 3.23
N ASN A 52 -4.17 -3.79 2.67
CA ASN A 52 -5.28 -2.83 2.79
C ASN A 52 -4.92 -1.40 2.29
N LYS A 53 -4.07 -1.30 1.25
CA LYS A 53 -3.53 -0.03 0.74
C LYS A 53 -4.04 0.38 -0.66
N VAL A 54 -5.10 -0.25 -1.17
CA VAL A 54 -5.70 0.16 -2.47
C VAL A 54 -6.24 1.59 -2.39
N GLY A 55 -6.76 1.98 -1.22
CA GLY A 55 -7.32 3.31 -1.00
C GLY A 55 -6.37 4.49 -1.25
N PHE A 56 -5.05 4.24 -1.22
CA PHE A 56 -4.04 5.27 -1.49
C PHE A 56 -3.88 5.56 -2.98
N ILE A 57 -4.20 4.60 -3.86
CA ILE A 57 -4.04 4.77 -5.31
C ILE A 57 -5.34 5.20 -6.00
N ASP A 58 -6.50 4.83 -5.46
CA ASP A 58 -7.81 5.21 -6.01
C ASP A 58 -8.39 6.47 -5.35
N GLY A 59 -7.77 6.97 -4.27
CA GLY A 59 -8.19 8.17 -3.55
C GLY A 59 -9.33 7.97 -2.56
N SER A 60 -9.79 6.73 -2.34
CA SER A 60 -10.81 6.43 -1.33
C SER A 60 -10.30 6.55 0.11
N CYS A 61 -8.97 6.48 0.32
CA CYS A 61 -8.36 6.76 1.61
C CYS A 61 -8.15 8.28 1.77
N ALA A 62 -8.87 8.89 2.71
CA ALA A 62 -8.69 10.28 3.05
C ALA A 62 -7.27 10.54 3.57
N ARG A 63 -6.66 11.64 3.12
CA ARG A 63 -5.37 12.09 3.65
C ARG A 63 -5.56 12.48 5.13
N PRO A 64 -4.74 11.95 6.06
CA PRO A 64 -4.79 12.38 7.46
C PRO A 64 -4.42 13.86 7.60
N PRO A 65 -4.97 14.56 8.60
CA PRO A 65 -4.72 15.98 8.86
C PRO A 65 -3.24 16.31 9.17
#